data_AF-A0A847WMZ9-F1
#
_entry.id   AF-A0A847WMZ9-F1
#
_cell.length_a   1.000
_cell.length_b   1.000
_cell.length_c   1.000
_cell.angle_alpha   90.00
_cell.angle_beta   90.00
_cell.angle_gamma   90.00
#
_symmetry.space_group_name_H-M   'P 1'
#
loop_
_entity.id
_entity.type
_entity.pdbx_description
1 polymer ?
#
loop_
_entity_poly.entity_id
_entity_poly.type
_entity_poly.pdbx_seq_one_letter_code
_entity_poly.pdbx_strand_id
1 'polypeptide(L)'
;FDVTQVIGLTNEDEVSKEYRPLKQIIERLNRTFKGNYRTTTGFGSSSGSVAYVTMFVAYFNFLRPHSALEGRVPVVLKELESMPTMPDRWCKLIELSQNYCLSQAVA
;
A
#
# COMPACT_ATOMS: atom_id res chain seq x y z
N PHE A 1 -11.50 -1.18 17.68
CA PHE A 1 -11.94 -0.56 16.41
C PHE A 1 -13.34 -1.07 16.13
N ASP A 2 -14.21 -0.21 15.61
CA ASP A 2 -15.55 -0.63 15.18
C ASP A 2 -15.47 -1.20 13.75
N VAL A 3 -16.17 -2.30 13.48
CA VAL A 3 -16.09 -3.02 12.20
C VAL A 3 -17.46 -3.07 11.57
N THR A 4 -17.61 -2.41 10.44
CA THR A 4 -18.82 -2.50 9.62
C THR A 4 -18.69 -3.62 8.60
N GLN A 5 -19.59 -4.60 8.66
CA GLN A 5 -19.62 -5.71 7.71
C GLN A 5 -20.56 -5.40 6.55
N VAL A 6 -20.05 -5.49 5.30
CA VAL A 6 -20.87 -5.36 4.09
C VAL A 6 -21.03 -6.73 3.45
N ILE A 7 -22.24 -7.28 3.51
CA ILE A 7 -22.54 -8.68 3.13
C ILE A 7 -23.04 -8.76 1.69
N GLY A 8 -22.80 -9.90 1.04
CA GLY A 8 -23.38 -10.21 -0.27
C GLY A 8 -22.85 -9.36 -1.43
N LEU A 9 -23.54 -9.53 -2.56
CA LEU A 9 -23.28 -8.84 -3.84
C LEU A 9 -24.41 -7.85 -4.22
N THR A 10 -25.47 -7.75 -3.41
CA THR A 10 -26.71 -6.98 -3.64
C THR A 10 -26.97 -5.98 -2.50
N ASN A 11 -27.50 -4.80 -2.80
CA ASN A 11 -27.75 -3.74 -1.80
C ASN A 11 -29.07 -4.01 -1.06
N GLU A 12 -29.14 -5.11 -0.32
CA GLU A 12 -30.37 -5.56 0.33
C GLU A 12 -30.65 -4.84 1.66
N ASP A 13 -29.62 -4.33 2.33
CA ASP A 13 -29.72 -3.56 3.56
C ASP A 13 -29.05 -2.17 3.44
N GLU A 14 -29.54 -1.20 4.22
CA GLU A 14 -29.08 0.20 4.15
C GLU A 14 -27.60 0.36 4.52
N VAL A 15 -27.08 -0.42 5.47
CA VAL A 15 -25.66 -0.41 5.85
C VAL A 15 -24.81 -0.88 4.66
N SER A 16 -25.15 -2.02 4.05
CA SER A 16 -24.43 -2.51 2.89
C SER A 16 -24.50 -1.52 1.72
N LYS A 17 -25.64 -0.85 1.51
CA LYS A 17 -25.80 0.14 0.45
C LYS A 17 -24.90 1.37 0.66
N GLU A 18 -24.81 1.86 1.89
CA GLU A 18 -23.96 3.00 2.25
C GLU A 18 -22.47 2.67 2.08
N TYR A 19 -22.02 1.53 2.63
CA TYR A 19 -20.60 1.21 2.73
C TYR A 19 -20.04 0.39 1.54
N ARG A 20 -20.88 -0.07 0.60
CA ARG A 20 -20.43 -0.87 -0.56
C ARG A 20 -19.37 -0.21 -1.43
N PRO A 21 -19.42 1.09 -1.74
CA PRO A 21 -18.35 1.74 -2.51
C PRO A 21 -16.98 1.56 -1.84
N LEU A 22 -16.92 1.62 -0.51
CA LEU A 22 -15.70 1.39 0.27
C LEU A 22 -15.26 -0.08 0.22
N LYS A 23 -16.19 -1.04 0.33
CA LYS A 23 -15.89 -2.48 0.14
C LYS A 23 -15.22 -2.72 -1.21
N GLN A 24 -15.76 -2.13 -2.29
CA GLN A 24 -15.21 -2.30 -3.64
C GLN A 24 -13.78 -1.76 -3.79
N ILE A 25 -13.43 -0.67 -3.10
CA ILE A 25 -12.05 -0.15 -3.07
C ILE A 25 -11.12 -1.17 -2.41
N ILE A 26 -11.50 -1.70 -1.25
CA ILE A 26 -10.71 -2.72 -0.52
C ILE A 26 -10.60 -4.03 -1.32
N GLU A 27 -11.66 -4.46 -1.98
CA GLU A 27 -11.63 -5.65 -2.84
C GLU A 27 -10.69 -5.49 -4.04
N ARG A 28 -10.69 -4.32 -4.68
CA ARG A 28 -9.74 -3.99 -5.75
C ARG A 28 -8.30 -3.98 -5.24
N LEU A 29 -8.04 -3.37 -4.08
CA LEU A 29 -6.73 -3.40 -3.43
C LEU A 29 -6.26 -4.83 -3.18
N ASN A 30 -7.11 -5.67 -2.57
CA ASN A 30 -6.80 -7.07 -2.29
C ASN A 30 -6.53 -7.88 -3.55
N ARG A 31 -7.25 -7.59 -4.65
CA ARG A 31 -6.99 -8.20 -5.96
C ARG A 31 -5.62 -7.80 -6.51
N THR A 32 -5.27 -6.52 -6.44
CA THR A 32 -3.94 -6.04 -6.83
C THR A 32 -2.84 -6.66 -5.99
N PHE A 33 -3.00 -6.73 -4.67
CA PHE A 33 -2.06 -7.39 -3.77
C PHE A 33 -1.84 -8.85 -4.15
N LYS A 34 -2.92 -9.63 -4.29
CA LYS A 34 -2.85 -11.03 -4.71
C LYS A 34 -2.18 -11.21 -6.08
N GLY A 35 -2.42 -10.28 -7.01
CA GLY A 35 -1.77 -10.27 -8.33
C GLY A 35 -0.24 -10.13 -8.24
N ASN A 36 0.25 -9.23 -7.39
CA ASN A 36 1.69 -9.06 -7.16
C ASN A 36 2.30 -10.25 -6.41
N TYR A 37 1.54 -10.87 -5.52
CA TYR A 37 2.00 -11.99 -4.71
C TYR A 37 2.04 -13.32 -5.49
N ARG A 38 1.12 -13.52 -6.44
CA ARG A 38 0.97 -14.82 -7.13
C ARG A 38 2.26 -15.32 -7.80
N THR A 39 3.11 -14.41 -8.29
CA THR A 39 4.37 -14.75 -8.95
C THR A 39 5.48 -15.16 -7.97
N THR A 40 5.36 -14.86 -6.68
CA THR A 40 6.42 -15.16 -5.69
C THR A 40 6.37 -16.61 -5.19
N THR A 41 5.36 -17.40 -5.59
CA THR A 41 5.13 -18.80 -5.17
C THR A 41 4.98 -19.01 -3.65
N GLY A 42 4.82 -17.94 -2.88
CA GLY A 42 4.81 -17.98 -1.41
C GLY A 42 5.60 -16.85 -0.78
N PHE A 43 5.63 -16.83 0.56
CA PHE A 43 6.51 -15.95 1.33
C PHE A 43 7.80 -16.62 1.80
N GLY A 44 7.85 -17.96 1.81
CA GLY A 44 9.00 -18.74 2.27
C GLY A 44 9.26 -18.71 3.78
N SER A 45 8.82 -17.67 4.50
CA SER A 45 8.91 -17.55 5.96
C SER A 45 7.96 -16.47 6.50
N SER A 46 7.80 -16.41 7.83
CA SER A 46 7.06 -15.32 8.49
C SER A 46 7.75 -13.96 8.32
N SER A 47 9.08 -13.91 8.40
CA SER A 47 9.82 -12.67 8.14
C SER A 47 9.68 -12.21 6.68
N GLY A 48 9.65 -13.15 5.73
CA GLY A 48 9.40 -12.89 4.32
C GLY A 48 8.03 -12.28 4.07
N SER A 49 6.99 -12.70 4.81
CA SER A 49 5.65 -12.13 4.67
C SER A 49 5.60 -10.68 5.16
N VAL A 50 6.22 -10.38 6.30
CA VAL A 50 6.33 -9.01 6.84
C VAL A 50 7.10 -8.12 5.86
N ALA A 51 8.26 -8.57 5.38
CA ALA A 51 9.07 -7.81 4.43
C ALA A 51 8.31 -7.53 3.13
N TYR A 52 7.64 -8.53 2.58
CA TYR A 52 6.87 -8.39 1.35
C TYR A 52 5.70 -7.40 1.51
N VAL A 53 4.89 -7.56 2.57
CA VAL A 53 3.75 -6.68 2.82
C VAL A 53 4.22 -5.24 3.05
N THR A 54 5.32 -5.06 3.79
CA THR A 54 5.93 -3.74 4.00
C THR A 54 6.36 -3.11 2.67
N MET A 55 7.03 -3.87 1.81
CA MET A 55 7.48 -3.40 0.50
C MET A 55 6.30 -3.07 -0.43
N PHE A 56 5.24 -3.89 -0.40
CA PHE A 56 4.02 -3.62 -1.15
C PHE A 56 3.34 -2.34 -0.68
N VAL A 57 3.21 -2.14 0.63
CA VAL A 57 2.62 -0.92 1.21
C VAL A 57 3.46 0.31 0.83
N ALA A 58 4.79 0.21 0.91
CA ALA A 58 5.70 1.28 0.53
C ALA A 58 5.51 1.66 -0.95
N TYR A 59 5.56 0.66 -1.83
CA TYR A 59 5.34 0.86 -3.27
C TYR A 59 3.96 1.45 -3.57
N PHE A 60 2.90 0.85 -3.03
CA PHE A 60 1.53 1.22 -3.37
C PHE A 60 1.14 2.62 -2.90
N ASN A 61 1.59 3.05 -1.71
CA ASN A 61 1.18 4.30 -1.11
C ASN A 61 2.09 5.49 -1.41
N PHE A 62 3.39 5.27 -1.61
CA PHE A 62 4.36 6.36 -1.73
C PHE A 62 5.00 6.45 -3.12
N LEU A 63 4.97 5.38 -3.92
CA LEU A 63 5.71 5.33 -5.18
C LEU A 63 4.84 5.13 -6.42
N ARG A 64 3.78 4.33 -6.33
CA ARG A 64 2.94 3.96 -7.47
C ARG A 64 1.92 5.07 -7.78
N PRO A 65 1.93 5.66 -8.97
CA PRO A 65 0.85 6.51 -9.46
C PRO A 65 -0.47 5.74 -9.59
N HIS A 66 -1.58 6.34 -9.21
CA HIS A 66 -2.92 5.75 -9.39
C HIS A 66 -3.75 6.60 -10.33
N SER A 67 -4.41 5.96 -11.31
CA SER A 67 -5.32 6.63 -12.24
C SER A 67 -6.49 7.30 -11.52
N ALA A 68 -7.02 6.67 -10.47
CA ALA A 68 -8.08 7.24 -9.62
C ALA A 68 -7.64 8.49 -8.86
N LEU A 69 -6.34 8.77 -8.78
CA LEU A 69 -5.75 9.95 -8.15
C LEU A 69 -5.06 10.86 -9.17
N GLU A 70 -5.49 10.82 -10.44
CA GLU A 70 -4.93 11.66 -11.52
C GLU A 70 -3.40 11.47 -11.70
N GLY A 71 -2.92 10.24 -11.51
CA GLY A 71 -1.50 9.93 -11.60
C GLY A 71 -0.69 10.30 -10.35
N ARG A 72 -1.35 10.70 -9.25
CA ARG A 72 -0.70 10.93 -7.96
C ARG A 72 -0.61 9.65 -7.13
N VAL A 73 0.26 9.70 -6.11
CA VAL A 73 0.37 8.67 -5.08
C VAL A 73 -0.61 8.95 -3.94
N PRO A 74 -1.08 7.94 -3.18
CA PRO A 74 -2.00 8.13 -2.06
C PRO A 74 -1.40 9.00 -0.94
N VAL A 75 -0.09 8.86 -0.70
CA VAL A 75 0.63 9.64 0.31
C VAL A 75 1.81 10.32 -0.33
N VAL A 76 1.75 11.65 -0.40
CA VAL A 76 2.79 12.49 -1.02
C VAL A 76 3.88 12.78 0.01
N LEU A 77 5.13 12.47 -0.37
CA LEU A 77 6.34 12.81 0.40
C LEU A 77 7.14 13.84 -0.39
N LYS A 78 7.43 14.98 0.24
CA LYS A 78 8.14 16.11 -0.40
C LYS A 78 9.54 15.69 -0.86
N GLU A 79 10.19 14.81 -0.11
CA GLU A 79 11.52 14.26 -0.38
C GLU A 79 11.58 13.43 -1.67
N LEU A 80 10.43 12.91 -2.12
CA LEU A 80 10.32 12.12 -3.35
C LEU A 80 9.85 12.93 -4.56
N GLU A 81 9.30 14.13 -4.38
CA GLU A 81 8.80 14.97 -5.47
C GLU A 81 9.93 15.42 -6.41
N SER A 82 11.12 15.69 -5.87
CA SER A 82 12.29 16.11 -6.64
C SER A 82 12.96 14.96 -7.41
N MET A 83 12.52 13.72 -7.22
CA MET A 83 13.15 12.53 -7.81
C MET A 83 12.52 12.20 -9.17
N PRO A 84 13.30 12.24 -10.28
CA PRO A 84 12.77 12.15 -11.63
C PRO A 84 12.40 10.73 -12.04
N THR A 85 13.06 9.71 -11.46
CA THR A 85 12.84 8.31 -11.83
C THR A 85 12.42 7.45 -10.64
N MET A 86 11.79 6.31 -10.93
CA MET A 86 11.41 5.32 -9.90
C MET A 86 12.62 4.75 -9.13
N PRO A 87 13.74 4.39 -9.78
CA PRO A 87 14.97 4.03 -9.06
C PRO A 87 15.43 5.10 -8.07
N ASP A 88 15.43 6.38 -8.47
CA ASP A 88 15.84 7.48 -7.59
C ASP A 88 14.95 7.58 -6.35
N ARG A 89 13.63 7.40 -6.54
CA ARG A 89 12.65 7.39 -5.43
C ARG A 89 12.90 6.24 -4.47
N TRP A 90 13.26 5.05 -4.97
CA TRP A 90 13.63 3.92 -4.12
C TRP A 90 14.93 4.18 -3.36
N CYS A 91 15.96 4.69 -4.02
CA CYS A 91 17.21 5.09 -3.37
C CYS A 91 16.94 6.10 -2.26
N LYS A 92 16.06 7.08 -2.50
CA LYS A 92 15.70 8.07 -1.49
C LYS A 92 14.98 7.46 -0.28
N LEU A 93 14.06 6.51 -0.48
CA LEU A 93 13.43 5.79 0.64
C LEU A 93 14.44 4.99 1.47
N ILE A 94 15.42 4.36 0.81
CA ILE A 94 16.49 3.62 1.51
C ILE A 94 17.35 4.59 2.34
N GLU A 95 17.74 5.72 1.76
CA GLU A 95 18.49 6.79 2.44
C GLU A 95 17.73 7.29 3.68
N LEU A 96 16.44 7.62 3.54
CA LEU A 96 15.61 8.07 4.67
C LEU A 96 15.51 7.01 5.77
N SER A 97 15.35 5.73 5.39
CA SER A 97 15.30 4.62 6.33
C SER A 97 16.62 4.44 7.08
N GLN A 98 17.76 4.57 6.39
CA GLN A 98 19.07 4.49 7.00
C GLN A 98 19.30 5.64 8.00
N ASN A 99 18.96 6.86 7.61
CA ASN A 99 19.06 8.03 8.48
C ASN A 99 18.19 7.86 9.74
N TYR A 100 16.98 7.33 9.59
CA TYR A 100 16.13 6.99 10.72
C TYR A 100 16.79 5.97 11.65
N CYS A 101 17.28 4.84 11.13
CA CYS A 101 17.96 3.83 11.93
C CYS A 101 19.17 4.39 12.69
N LEU A 102 19.98 5.22 12.05
CA LEU A 102 21.12 5.89 12.69
C LEU A 102 20.65 6.84 13.81
N SER A 103 19.58 7.61 13.59
CA SER A 103 19.02 8.50 14.63
C SER A 103 18.53 7.74 15.86
N GLN A 104 17.97 6.54 15.66
CA GLN A 104 17.50 5.69 16.76
C GLN A 104 18.65 5.01 17.51
N ALA A 105 19.79 4.78 16.85
CA ALA A 105 20.96 4.17 17.48
C ALA A 105 21.76 5.17 18.35
N VAL A 106 21.58 6.46 18.14
CA VAL A 106 22.22 7.55 18.90
C VAL A 106 21.35 8.03 20.07
N ALA A 107 20.06 7.71 20.07
CA ALA A 107 19.09 8.00 21.14
C ALA A 107 19.11 6.93 22.24
#